data_AF-A0A9X1NL82-F1
#
_entry.id   AF-A0A9X1NL82-F1
#
_cell.length_a   1.000
_cell.length_b   1.000
_cell.length_c   1.000
_cell.angle_alpha   90.00
_cell.angle_beta   90.00
_cell.angle_gamma   90.00
#
_symmetry.space_group_name_H-M   'P 1'
#
loop_
_entity.id
_entity.type
_entity.pdbx_description
1 polymer ?
#
loop_
_entity_poly.entity_id
_entity_poly.type
_entity_poly.pdbx_seq_one_letter_code
_entity_poly.pdbx_strand_id
1 'polypeptide(L)'
;MRIGLLGGTNWSETLRYYRLAKGYLNRQGDGTRLLVEWVDDHEFEFLQVTVDWDAACLLLQERAEAMQQAEAAVIVLCGSLHPQVCDRLMRAVEVPMVCLREAASVEDVTGALRQAQSLAQAAQRRVKPAVLSQG
;
A
#
# COMPACT_ATOMS: atom_id res chain seq x y z
N MET A 1 -12.14 7.98 2.69
CA MET A 1 -11.08 6.98 2.98
C MET A 1 -9.80 7.38 2.29
N ARG A 2 -8.63 7.02 2.83
CA ARG A 2 -7.33 7.21 2.17
C ARG A 2 -6.72 5.84 1.87
N ILE A 3 -6.22 5.65 0.66
CA ILE A 3 -5.43 4.49 0.25
C ILE A 3 -4.01 4.97 -0.03
N GLY A 4 -3.00 4.31 0.55
CA GLY A 4 -1.61 4.53 0.23
C GLY A 4 -1.18 3.70 -0.98
N LEU A 5 -0.41 4.30 -1.90
CA LEU A 5 0.37 3.61 -2.92
C LEU A 5 1.84 3.81 -2.57
N LEU A 6 2.51 2.75 -2.14
CA LEU A 6 3.93 2.78 -1.77
C LEU A 6 4.76 2.08 -2.84
N GLY A 7 5.50 2.89 -3.61
CA GLY A 7 6.47 2.43 -4.59
C GLY A 7 7.85 2.13 -3.98
N GLY A 8 8.78 1.62 -4.78
CA GLY A 8 10.16 1.52 -4.34
C GLY A 8 11.18 0.96 -5.34
N THR A 9 10.75 0.43 -6.48
CA THR A 9 11.68 -0.17 -7.45
C THR A 9 11.87 0.65 -8.71
N ASN A 10 10.90 1.50 -9.06
CA ASN A 10 10.93 2.33 -10.25
C ASN A 10 9.83 3.41 -10.15
N TRP A 11 10.23 4.68 -10.24
CA TRP A 11 9.27 5.80 -10.17
C TRP A 11 8.25 5.78 -11.32
N SER A 12 8.65 5.34 -12.52
CA SER A 12 7.77 5.31 -13.71
C SER A 12 6.64 4.29 -13.56
N GLU A 13 6.92 3.16 -12.93
CA GLU A 13 5.91 2.18 -12.53
C GLU A 13 4.96 2.80 -11.51
N THR A 14 5.49 3.46 -10.47
CA THR A 14 4.68 4.14 -9.45
C THR A 14 3.70 5.16 -10.07
N LEU A 15 4.16 5.94 -11.06
CA LEU A 15 3.30 6.86 -11.80
C LEU A 15 2.20 6.12 -12.59
N ARG A 16 2.52 4.97 -13.17
CA ARG A 16 1.56 4.11 -13.86
C ARG A 16 0.50 3.56 -12.90
N TYR A 17 0.89 3.05 -11.74
CA TYR A 17 -0.02 2.63 -10.66
C TYR A 17 -0.96 3.77 -10.25
N TYR A 18 -0.42 4.97 -10.01
CA TYR A 18 -1.21 6.15 -9.66
C TYR A 18 -2.28 6.47 -10.72
N ARG A 19 -1.90 6.50 -12.01
CA ARG A 19 -2.85 6.81 -13.11
C ARG A 19 -3.99 5.79 -13.17
N LEU A 20 -3.64 4.50 -13.09
CA LEU A 20 -4.62 3.42 -13.12
C LEU A 20 -5.54 3.47 -11.89
N ALA A 21 -4.97 3.65 -10.71
CA ALA A 21 -5.73 3.76 -9.47
C ALA A 21 -6.65 4.98 -9.46
N LYS A 22 -6.14 6.15 -9.86
CA LYS A 22 -6.94 7.37 -9.92
C LYS A 22 -8.07 7.24 -10.94
N GLY A 23 -7.82 6.64 -12.09
CA GLY A 23 -8.86 6.35 -13.09
C GLY A 23 -9.94 5.42 -12.55
N TYR A 24 -9.56 4.36 -11.83
CA TYR A 24 -10.51 3.47 -11.16
C TYR A 24 -11.34 4.19 -10.08
N LEU A 25 -10.69 4.89 -9.16
CA LEU A 25 -11.36 5.55 -8.03
C LEU A 25 -12.29 6.68 -8.50
N ASN A 26 -11.91 7.43 -9.55
CA ASN A 26 -12.77 8.45 -10.14
C ASN A 26 -14.07 7.85 -10.70
N ARG A 27 -14.05 6.63 -11.24
CA ARG A 27 -15.25 5.93 -11.71
C ARG A 27 -16.16 5.47 -10.57
N GLN A 28 -15.59 5.18 -9.41
CA GLN A 28 -16.36 4.78 -8.22
C GLN A 28 -17.05 5.97 -7.55
N GLY A 29 -16.46 7.17 -7.62
CA GLY A 29 -17.07 8.39 -7.08
C GLY A 29 -17.23 8.41 -5.56
N ASP A 30 -16.53 7.55 -4.82
CA ASP A 30 -16.68 7.35 -3.37
C ASP A 30 -15.86 8.32 -2.50
N GLY A 31 -15.18 9.29 -3.13
CA GLY A 31 -14.34 10.28 -2.44
C GLY A 31 -13.04 9.72 -1.87
N THR A 32 -12.62 8.52 -2.27
CA THR A 32 -11.33 7.95 -1.86
C THR A 32 -10.17 8.82 -2.34
N ARG A 33 -9.25 9.13 -1.41
CA ARG A 33 -8.02 9.87 -1.68
C ARG A 33 -6.83 8.92 -1.78
N LEU A 34 -5.86 9.27 -2.60
CA LEU A 34 -4.60 8.55 -2.72
C LEU A 34 -3.50 9.31 -1.98
N LEU A 35 -2.74 8.59 -1.17
CA LEU A 35 -1.40 9.01 -0.73
C LEU A 35 -0.40 8.25 -1.60
N VAL A 36 0.64 8.92 -2.07
CA VAL A 36 1.65 8.31 -2.94
C VAL A 36 3.02 8.60 -2.33
N GLU A 37 3.73 7.55 -1.96
CA GLU A 37 5.11 7.62 -1.45
C GLU A 37 5.97 6.64 -2.24
N TRP A 38 7.27 6.90 -2.28
CA TRP A 38 8.26 6.00 -2.84
C TRP A 38 9.58 6.17 -2.08
N VAL A 39 10.40 5.12 -2.12
CA VAL A 39 11.81 5.20 -1.69
C VAL A 39 12.69 5.52 -2.89
N ASP A 40 13.93 5.90 -2.64
CA ASP A 40 14.95 6.01 -3.68
C ASP A 40 15.15 4.62 -4.34
N ASP A 41 14.91 4.55 -5.65
CA ASP A 41 14.92 3.27 -6.36
C ASP A 41 16.33 2.69 -6.51
N HIS A 42 17.37 3.54 -6.60
CA HIS A 42 18.75 3.09 -6.63
C HIS A 42 19.20 2.46 -5.32
N GLU A 43 18.95 3.14 -4.19
CA GLU A 43 19.28 2.62 -2.86
C GLU A 43 18.52 1.32 -2.60
N PHE A 44 17.22 1.31 -2.87
CA PHE A 44 16.38 0.15 -2.61
C PHE A 44 16.75 -1.06 -3.49
N GLU A 45 17.01 -0.85 -4.79
CA GLU A 45 17.47 -1.93 -5.67
C GLU A 45 18.81 -2.50 -5.23
N PHE A 46 19.75 -1.65 -4.81
CA PHE A 46 21.04 -2.10 -4.28
C PHE A 46 20.88 -3.01 -3.07
N LEU A 47 20.03 -2.64 -2.11
CA LEU A 47 19.77 -3.45 -0.91
C LEU A 47 19.11 -4.79 -1.27
N GLN A 48 18.22 -4.81 -2.26
CA GLN A 48 17.62 -6.06 -2.73
C GLN A 48 18.65 -6.98 -3.40
N VAL A 49 19.53 -6.44 -4.25
CA VAL A 49 20.58 -7.22 -4.94
C VAL A 49 21.61 -7.76 -3.95
N THR A 50 21.93 -6.99 -2.92
CA THR A 50 22.88 -7.38 -1.86
C THR A 50 22.25 -8.21 -0.74
N VAL A 51 20.96 -8.54 -0.85
CA VAL A 51 20.23 -9.41 0.09
C VAL A 51 20.15 -8.78 1.50
N ASP A 52 20.27 -7.45 1.61
CA ASP A 52 20.09 -6.72 2.86
C ASP A 52 18.60 -6.38 3.06
N TRP A 53 17.84 -7.42 3.41
CA TRP A 53 16.40 -7.33 3.60
C TRP A 53 16.00 -6.49 4.82
N ASP A 54 16.89 -6.36 5.80
CA ASP A 54 16.63 -5.56 6.99
C ASP A 54 16.65 -4.07 6.61
N ALA A 55 17.70 -3.62 5.94
CA ALA A 55 17.79 -2.24 5.46
C ALA A 55 16.70 -1.92 4.43
N ALA A 56 16.45 -2.82 3.47
CA ALA A 56 15.38 -2.63 2.48
C ALA A 56 14.00 -2.48 3.15
N CYS A 57 13.72 -3.29 4.18
CA CYS A 57 12.48 -3.20 4.93
C CYS A 57 12.37 -1.88 5.70
N LEU A 58 13.46 -1.41 6.32
CA LEU A 58 13.48 -0.15 7.06
C LEU A 58 13.13 1.05 6.17
N LEU A 59 13.70 1.13 4.96
CA LEU A 59 13.38 2.22 4.02
C LEU A 59 11.89 2.29 3.67
N LEU A 60 11.29 1.13 3.36
CA LEU A 60 9.85 1.07 3.06
C LEU A 60 9.00 1.33 4.30
N GLN A 61 9.43 0.85 5.47
CA GLN A 61 8.73 1.00 6.73
C GLN A 61 8.56 2.47 7.10
N GLU A 62 9.60 3.29 6.98
CA GLU A 62 9.50 4.73 7.26
C GLU A 62 8.41 5.41 6.41
N ARG A 63 8.34 5.08 5.11
CA ARG A 63 7.32 5.64 4.21
C ARG A 63 5.93 5.12 4.55
N ALA A 64 5.81 3.83 4.88
CA ALA A 64 4.54 3.22 5.28
C ALA A 64 4.02 3.80 6.61
N GLU A 65 4.90 4.08 7.57
CA GLU A 65 4.56 4.75 8.84
C GLU A 65 4.11 6.20 8.61
N ALA A 66 4.75 6.93 7.71
CA ALA A 66 4.29 8.26 7.31
C ALA A 66 2.88 8.22 6.71
N MET A 67 2.58 7.21 5.88
CA MET A 67 1.21 6.99 5.37
C MET A 67 0.22 6.63 6.49
N GLN A 68 0.63 5.82 7.47
CA GLN A 68 -0.18 5.50 8.65
C GLN A 68 -0.52 6.77 9.44
N GLN A 69 0.45 7.64 9.69
CA GLN A 69 0.25 8.93 10.35
C GLN A 69 -0.67 9.86 9.54
N ALA A 70 -0.60 9.79 8.21
CA ALA A 70 -1.52 10.47 7.31
C ALA A 70 -2.90 9.77 7.19
N GLU A 71 -3.19 8.82 8.08
CA GLU A 71 -4.45 8.07 8.19
C GLU A 71 -4.80 7.27 6.93
N ALA A 72 -3.80 6.65 6.30
CA ALA A 72 -4.02 5.60 5.32
C ALA A 72 -4.83 4.46 5.97
N ALA A 73 -5.98 4.12 5.37
CA ALA A 73 -6.80 3.00 5.85
C ALA A 73 -6.24 1.64 5.40
N VAL A 74 -5.43 1.67 4.33
CA VAL A 74 -4.79 0.50 3.70
C VAL A 74 -3.68 1.01 2.77
N ILE A 75 -2.62 0.21 2.60
CA ILE A 75 -1.51 0.50 1.68
C ILE A 75 -1.46 -0.57 0.59
N VAL A 76 -1.23 -0.15 -0.65
CA VAL A 76 -0.89 -1.03 -1.77
C VAL A 76 0.59 -0.86 -2.04
N LEU A 77 1.36 -1.93 -1.89
CA LEU A 77 2.77 -1.98 -2.26
C LEU A 77 2.85 -2.17 -3.78
N CYS A 78 3.55 -1.26 -4.44
CA CYS A 78 3.64 -1.16 -5.89
C CYS A 78 5.09 -1.37 -6.33
N GLY A 79 5.42 -2.55 -6.89
CA GLY A 79 6.74 -2.82 -7.45
C GLY A 79 7.18 -4.26 -7.24
N SER A 80 8.26 -4.65 -7.93
CA SER A 80 8.84 -5.99 -7.80
C SER A 80 9.64 -6.09 -6.50
N LEU A 81 8.94 -6.38 -5.40
CA LEU A 81 9.53 -6.54 -4.08
C LEU A 81 9.84 -8.01 -3.79
N HIS A 82 10.98 -8.28 -3.15
CA HIS A 82 11.27 -9.62 -2.66
C HIS A 82 10.24 -10.05 -1.58
N PRO A 83 9.72 -11.30 -1.58
CA PRO A 83 8.68 -11.74 -0.66
C PRO A 83 9.03 -11.55 0.82
N GLN A 84 10.31 -11.71 1.20
CA GLN A 84 10.76 -11.50 2.57
C GLN A 84 10.63 -10.04 3.01
N VAL A 85 10.86 -9.09 2.11
CA VAL A 85 10.69 -7.66 2.40
C VAL A 85 9.20 -7.37 2.62
N CYS A 86 8.32 -7.86 1.74
CA CYS A 86 6.88 -7.69 1.90
C CYS A 86 6.37 -8.27 3.22
N ASP A 87 6.72 -9.52 3.53
CA ASP A 87 6.25 -10.20 4.73
C ASP A 87 6.75 -9.52 6.02
N ARG A 88 7.97 -8.98 5.99
CA ARG A 88 8.54 -8.22 7.12
C ARG A 88 7.83 -6.88 7.29
N LEU A 89 7.67 -6.11 6.21
CA LEU A 89 7.00 -4.82 6.22
C LEU A 89 5.55 -4.92 6.73
N MET A 90 4.81 -5.93 6.24
CA MET A 90 3.43 -6.21 6.66
C MET A 90 3.30 -6.60 8.14
N ARG A 91 4.38 -7.04 8.78
CA ARG A 91 4.41 -7.32 10.23
C ARG A 91 4.86 -6.12 11.05
N ALA A 92 5.65 -5.23 10.46
CA ALA A 92 6.22 -4.07 11.13
C ALA A 92 5.23 -2.90 11.22
N VAL A 93 4.30 -2.79 10.27
CA VAL A 93 3.36 -1.66 10.16
C VAL A 93 1.93 -2.16 10.38
N GLU A 94 1.16 -1.42 11.19
CA GLU A 94 -0.19 -1.83 11.59
C GLU A 94 -1.24 -1.65 10.49
N VAL A 95 -1.02 -0.69 9.57
CA VAL A 95 -1.94 -0.45 8.45
C VAL A 95 -1.97 -1.69 7.55
N PRO A 96 -3.16 -2.25 7.25
CA PRO A 96 -3.28 -3.39 6.36
C PRO A 96 -2.64 -3.11 4.99
N MET A 97 -2.04 -4.13 4.39
CA MET A 97 -1.37 -3.98 3.09
C MET A 97 -1.82 -5.01 2.06
N VAL A 98 -1.76 -4.62 0.78
CA VAL A 98 -1.89 -5.50 -0.39
C VAL A 98 -0.62 -5.36 -1.23
N CYS A 99 0.01 -6.47 -1.60
CA CYS A 99 1.24 -6.45 -2.39
C CYS A 99 0.96 -6.78 -3.86
N LEU A 100 1.35 -5.87 -4.76
CA LEU A 100 1.47 -6.16 -6.19
C LEU A 100 2.92 -6.57 -6.45
N ARG A 101 3.15 -7.82 -6.84
CA ARG A 101 4.50 -8.42 -6.92
C ARG A 101 5.17 -8.29 -8.28
N GLU A 102 4.43 -7.92 -9.32
CA GLU A 102 4.88 -7.92 -10.71
C GLU A 102 4.34 -6.69 -11.47
N ALA A 103 4.76 -6.51 -12.73
CA ALA A 103 4.27 -5.46 -13.61
C ALA A 103 2.74 -5.54 -13.77
N ALA A 104 2.03 -4.56 -13.22
CA ALA A 104 0.58 -4.69 -13.03
C ALA A 104 -0.22 -4.23 -14.24
N SER A 105 -1.09 -5.06 -14.80
CA SER A 105 -2.15 -4.65 -15.73
C SER A 105 -3.18 -3.73 -15.07
N VAL A 106 -4.14 -3.20 -15.85
CA VAL A 106 -5.28 -2.44 -15.30
C VAL A 106 -6.08 -3.31 -14.33
N GLU A 107 -6.25 -4.59 -14.68
CA GLU A 107 -6.95 -5.61 -13.92
C GLU A 107 -6.26 -5.86 -12.58
N ASP A 108 -4.93 -5.99 -12.57
CA ASP A 108 -4.15 -6.23 -11.35
C ASP A 108 -4.29 -5.06 -10.36
N VAL A 109 -4.12 -3.83 -10.85
CA VAL A 109 -4.29 -2.62 -10.02
C VAL A 109 -5.73 -2.54 -9.48
N THR A 110 -6.72 -2.80 -10.34
CA THR A 110 -8.13 -2.76 -9.93
C THR A 110 -8.45 -3.84 -8.90
N GLY A 111 -7.91 -5.04 -9.06
CA GLY A 111 -8.04 -6.15 -8.12
C GLY A 111 -7.46 -5.81 -6.75
N ALA A 112 -6.23 -5.29 -6.74
CA ALA A 112 -5.57 -4.85 -5.50
C ALA A 112 -6.35 -3.73 -4.80
N LEU A 113 -6.89 -2.76 -5.54
CA LEU A 113 -7.71 -1.69 -4.94
C LEU A 113 -9.00 -2.22 -4.34
N ARG A 114 -9.69 -3.16 -5.00
CA ARG A 114 -10.89 -3.80 -4.43
C ARG A 114 -10.56 -4.56 -3.14
N GLN A 115 -9.46 -5.32 -3.15
CA GLN A 115 -8.98 -6.02 -1.96
C GLN A 115 -8.64 -5.03 -0.84
N ALA A 116 -7.96 -3.94 -1.18
CA ALA A 116 -7.57 -2.91 -0.24
C ALA A 116 -8.80 -2.23 0.39
N GLN A 117 -9.81 -1.89 -0.40
CA GLN A 117 -11.08 -1.34 0.09
C GLN A 117 -11.80 -2.32 1.03
N SER A 118 -11.84 -3.61 0.70
CA SER A 118 -12.42 -4.65 1.56
C SER A 118 -11.69 -4.76 2.90
N LEU A 119 -10.35 -4.77 2.88
CA LEU A 119 -9.52 -4.80 4.09
C LEU A 119 -9.74 -3.55 4.96
N ALA A 120 -9.76 -2.36 4.35
CA ALA A 120 -10.00 -1.11 5.06
C ALA A 120 -11.38 -1.10 5.74
N GLN A 121 -12.43 -1.57 5.05
CA GLN A 121 -13.78 -1.67 5.62
C GLN A 121 -13.83 -2.67 6.78
N ALA A 122 -13.17 -3.83 6.65
CA ALA A 122 -13.10 -4.82 7.71
C ALA A 122 -12.36 -4.30 8.96
N ALA A 123 -11.26 -3.57 8.77
CA ALA A 123 -10.50 -2.95 9.86
C ALA A 123 -11.34 -1.90 10.62
N GLN A 124 -12.06 -1.03 9.90
CA GLN A 124 -12.93 -0.01 10.52
C GLN A 124 -14.07 -0.62 11.36
N ARG A 125 -14.61 -1.77 10.96
CA ARG A 125 -15.65 -2.48 11.72
C ARG A 125 -15.14 -3.05 13.05
N ARG A 126 -13.85 -3.37 13.16
CA ARG A 126 -13.24 -3.86 14.41
C ARG A 126 -13.02 -2.75 15.44
N VAL A 127 -12.84 -1.51 14.98
CA VAL A 127 -12.56 -0.34 15.84
C VAL A 127 -13.84 0.30 16.38
N LYS A 128 -14.95 0.24 15.66
CA LYS A 128 -16.24 0.74 16.17
C LYS A 128 -16.74 -0.21 17.27
N PRO A 129 -16.92 0.24 18.53
CA PRO A 129 -17.55 -0.61 19.53
C PRO A 129 -18.95 -0.98 19.02
N ALA A 130 -19.39 -2.20 19.27
CA ALA A 130 -20.78 -2.56 19.16
C ALA A 130 -21.54 -1.59 20.06
N VAL A 131 -22.15 -0.56 19.48
CA VAL A 131 -23.15 0.25 20.17
C VAL A 131 -24.30 -0.71 20.41
N LEU A 132 -24.27 -1.36 21.57
CA LEU A 132 -25.41 -2.08 22.10
C LEU A 132 -26.50 -1.03 22.26
N SER A 133 -27.44 -1.05 21.32
CA SER A 133 -28.76 -0.50 21.49
C SER A 133 -29.38 -1.18 22.72
N GLN A 134 -29.24 -0.55 23.89
CA GLN A 134 -30.15 -0.80 24.99
C GLN A 134 -31.32 0.17 24.84
N GLY A 135 -32.50 -0.43 24.72
CA GLY A 135 -33.80 0.25 24.79
C GLY A 135 -34.28 0.40 26.21
#